data_AF-A0A7C1TI70-F1
#
_entry.id   AF-A0A7C1TI70-F1
#
_cell.length_a   1.000
_cell.length_b   1.000
_cell.length_c   1.000
_cell.angle_alpha   90.00
_cell.angle_beta   90.00
_cell.angle_gamma   90.00
#
_symmetry.space_group_name_H-M   'P 1'
#
loop_
_entity.id
_entity.type
_entity.pdbx_description
1 polymer ?
#
loop_
_entity_poly.entity_id
_entity_poly.type
_entity_poly.pdbx_seq_one_letter_code
_entity_poly.pdbx_strand_id
1 'polypeptide(L)'
;MRRILITILLVLILAPASQGAEIVVFALFRDVAVITVDGQRYQLRTGEATPEGIILLSADSEAAILSINGQQERYLLGSTNRIPLGPSQPATPPVAAEVRIYPVNGMYMTAGSINGYPVRFLVDTGATYVAMNENTAKKLGIDYLRLGELGVAATANGQVQIWEVALDRVKVGGIELLNVRGAVIEGGSPEEVLLGMSFLGRTRMLRDDGVLLLEKKW
;
A
#
# COMPACT_ATOMS: atom_id res chain seq x y z
N MET A 1 38.27 54.61 44.25
CA MET A 1 37.37 53.47 44.55
C MET A 1 36.26 53.43 43.52
N ARG A 2 36.17 52.37 42.70
CA ARG A 2 34.93 51.84 42.09
C ARG A 2 35.30 50.65 41.20
N ARG A 3 35.10 49.44 41.72
CA ARG A 3 35.18 48.18 40.96
C ARG A 3 33.79 47.92 40.37
N ILE A 4 33.68 47.80 39.05
CA ILE A 4 32.43 47.41 38.38
C ILE A 4 32.43 45.89 38.31
N LEU A 5 31.51 45.27 39.05
CA LEU A 5 31.33 43.83 39.12
C LEU A 5 30.40 43.39 37.98
N ILE A 6 30.93 42.62 37.03
CA ILE A 6 30.19 41.99 35.95
C ILE A 6 29.40 40.82 36.57
N THR A 7 28.07 40.85 36.46
CA THR A 7 27.22 39.72 36.86
C THR A 7 26.75 39.01 35.59
N ILE A 8 27.37 37.87 35.28
CA ILE A 8 26.94 36.99 34.19
C ILE A 8 25.80 36.13 34.73
N LEU A 9 24.59 36.36 34.22
CA LEU A 9 23.41 35.57 34.51
C LEU A 9 23.49 34.25 33.71
N LEU A 10 23.82 33.16 34.39
CA LEU A 10 23.81 31.81 33.82
C LEU A 10 22.36 31.32 33.71
N VAL A 11 21.78 31.36 32.51
CA VAL A 11 20.45 30.78 32.24
C VAL A 11 20.62 29.26 32.09
N LEU A 12 20.16 28.52 33.08
CA LEU A 12 20.08 27.05 33.04
C LEU A 12 18.89 26.66 32.14
N ILE A 13 19.18 26.15 30.95
CA ILE A 13 18.15 25.62 30.04
C ILE A 13 17.74 24.24 30.57
N LEU A 14 16.58 24.17 31.21
CA LEU A 14 15.95 22.92 31.62
C LEU A 14 15.32 22.27 30.37
N ALA A 15 15.96 21.22 29.84
CA ALA A 15 15.35 20.44 28.76
C ALA A 15 14.14 19.65 29.31
N PRO A 16 12.98 19.66 28.63
CA PRO A 16 11.84 18.84 29.05
C PRO A 16 12.20 17.36 28.89
N ALA A 17 11.93 16.56 29.92
CA ALA A 17 12.07 15.11 29.83
C ALA A 17 11.05 14.57 28.82
N SER A 18 11.50 13.87 27.78
CA SER A 18 10.63 13.15 26.86
C SER A 18 10.00 11.95 27.59
N GLN A 19 8.72 12.03 27.92
CA GLN A 19 7.96 10.87 28.39
C GLN A 19 7.67 9.98 27.18
N GLY A 20 8.19 8.76 27.21
CA GLY A 20 7.87 7.76 26.19
C GLY A 20 6.57 7.03 26.51
N ALA A 21 5.78 6.74 25.50
CA ALA A 21 4.58 5.92 25.64
C ALA A 21 4.95 4.45 25.78
N GLU A 22 4.26 3.77 26.71
CA GLU A 22 4.38 2.34 26.94
C GLU A 22 3.30 1.61 26.14
N ILE A 23 3.74 0.76 25.19
CA ILE A 23 2.86 -0.03 24.34
C ILE A 23 2.92 -1.49 24.77
N VAL A 24 1.75 -2.08 25.01
CA VAL A 24 1.58 -3.50 25.33
C VAL A 24 0.56 -4.12 24.39
N VAL A 25 0.90 -5.23 23.76
CA VAL A 25 -0.05 -5.99 22.93
C VAL A 25 -0.78 -7.00 23.79
N PHE A 26 -2.10 -6.83 23.95
CA PHE A 26 -2.94 -7.65 24.81
C PHE A 26 -3.60 -8.83 24.07
N ALA A 27 -3.99 -8.63 22.81
CA ALA A 27 -4.54 -9.68 21.97
C ALA A 27 -4.21 -9.45 20.50
N LEU A 28 -4.06 -10.54 19.76
CA LEU A 28 -3.78 -10.51 18.34
C LEU A 28 -4.71 -11.47 17.59
N PHE A 29 -5.27 -10.97 16.50
CA PHE A 29 -6.10 -11.71 15.56
C PHE A 29 -5.71 -11.31 14.14
N ARG A 30 -6.23 -12.02 13.14
CA ARG A 30 -6.05 -11.62 11.75
C ARG A 30 -6.59 -10.20 11.54
N ASP A 31 -5.70 -9.31 11.11
CA ASP A 31 -5.96 -7.90 10.81
C ASP A 31 -6.46 -7.05 12.00
N VAL A 32 -6.42 -7.59 13.22
CA VAL A 32 -6.87 -6.88 14.42
C VAL A 32 -5.86 -7.07 15.55
N ALA A 33 -5.42 -5.96 16.13
CA ALA A 33 -4.61 -5.95 17.35
C ALA A 33 -5.35 -5.21 18.45
N VAL A 34 -5.31 -5.76 19.65
CA VAL A 34 -5.74 -5.06 20.85
C VAL A 34 -4.50 -4.67 21.62
N ILE A 35 -4.24 -3.38 21.66
CA ILE A 35 -3.05 -2.80 22.28
C ILE A 35 -3.44 -1.90 23.44
N THR A 36 -2.51 -1.66 24.34
CA THR A 36 -2.61 -0.66 25.39
C THR A 36 -1.50 0.35 25.17
N VAL A 37 -1.83 1.64 25.17
CA VAL A 37 -0.88 2.76 25.08
C VAL A 37 -1.07 3.58 26.34
N ASP A 38 -0.03 3.69 27.18
CA ASP A 38 -0.07 4.42 28.47
C ASP A 38 -1.28 4.04 29.37
N GLY A 39 -1.64 2.75 29.36
CA GLY A 39 -2.75 2.21 30.14
C GLY A 39 -4.13 2.31 29.45
N GLN A 40 -4.26 3.06 28.36
CA GLN A 40 -5.50 3.13 27.58
C GLN A 40 -5.55 2.04 26.52
N ARG A 41 -6.64 1.26 26.52
CA ARG A 41 -6.81 0.12 25.61
C ARG A 41 -7.44 0.56 24.29
N TYR A 42 -6.83 0.14 23.19
CA TYR A 42 -7.28 0.37 21.83
C TYR A 42 -7.44 -0.96 21.10
N GLN A 43 -8.51 -1.09 20.32
CA GLN A 43 -8.66 -2.14 19.33
C GLN A 43 -8.47 -1.49 17.96
N LEU A 44 -7.46 -1.94 17.23
CA LEU A 44 -7.13 -1.43 15.91
C LEU A 44 -7.37 -2.53 14.89
N ARG A 45 -7.99 -2.17 13.77
CA ARG A 45 -7.92 -2.93 12.52
C ARG A 45 -6.76 -2.44 11.68
N THR A 46 -6.27 -3.27 10.77
CA THR A 46 -5.23 -2.87 9.82
C THR A 46 -5.63 -1.57 9.10
N GLY A 47 -4.75 -0.57 9.16
CA GLY A 47 -4.95 0.78 8.63
C GLY A 47 -5.53 1.79 9.63
N GLU A 48 -6.03 1.35 10.78
CA GLU A 48 -6.53 2.25 11.83
C GLU A 48 -5.39 2.77 12.71
N ALA A 49 -5.57 4.00 13.19
CA ALA A 49 -4.60 4.72 14.01
C ALA A 49 -5.18 5.06 15.38
N THR A 50 -4.35 5.04 16.41
CA THR A 50 -4.68 5.63 17.71
C THR A 50 -4.54 7.17 17.68
N PRO A 51 -5.14 7.91 18.62
CA PRO A 51 -4.93 9.36 18.76
C PRO A 51 -3.44 9.76 18.94
N GLU A 52 -2.63 8.85 19.48
CA GLU A 52 -1.18 9.01 19.67
C GLU A 52 -0.37 8.78 18.38
N GLY A 53 -1.04 8.42 17.27
CA GLY A 53 -0.41 8.25 15.96
C GLY A 53 0.18 6.87 15.71
N ILE A 54 -0.20 5.86 16.49
CA ILE A 54 0.22 4.47 16.30
C ILE A 54 -0.74 3.81 15.30
N ILE A 55 -0.21 3.32 14.17
CA ILE A 55 -1.03 2.71 13.12
C ILE A 55 -0.79 1.20 13.10
N LEU A 56 -1.86 0.40 13.02
CA LEU A 56 -1.73 -1.03 12.79
C LEU A 56 -1.49 -1.31 11.30
N LEU A 57 -0.32 -1.82 10.92
CA LEU A 57 -0.01 -2.19 9.53
C LEU A 57 -0.42 -3.63 9.22
N SER A 58 -0.23 -4.55 10.15
CA SER A 58 -0.72 -5.92 10.05
C SER A 58 -0.79 -6.57 11.42
N ALA A 59 -1.64 -7.58 11.55
CA ALA A 59 -1.69 -8.44 12.73
C ALA A 59 -2.01 -9.88 12.32
N ASP A 60 -1.31 -10.81 12.93
CA ASP A 60 -1.60 -12.25 12.89
C ASP A 60 -1.57 -12.80 14.33
N SER A 61 -1.71 -14.13 14.50
CA SER A 61 -1.72 -14.74 15.84
C SER A 61 -0.40 -14.63 16.62
N GLU A 62 0.70 -14.24 15.95
CA GLU A 62 2.05 -14.19 16.51
C GLU A 62 2.49 -12.75 16.81
N ALA A 63 2.24 -11.82 15.88
CA ALA A 63 2.69 -10.45 15.99
C ALA A 63 1.73 -9.41 15.38
N ALA A 64 1.81 -8.19 15.90
CA ALA A 64 1.35 -6.97 15.22
C ALA A 64 2.55 -6.19 14.67
N ILE A 65 2.41 -5.66 13.47
CA ILE A 65 3.31 -4.66 12.92
C ILE A 65 2.66 -3.30 13.12
N LEU A 66 3.29 -2.46 13.94
CA LEU A 66 2.83 -1.12 14.25
C LEU A 66 3.74 -0.10 13.56
N SER A 67 3.15 0.96 13.00
CA SER A 67 3.90 2.14 12.56
C SER A 67 3.83 3.21 13.63
N ILE A 68 4.98 3.63 14.13
CA ILE A 68 5.14 4.59 15.22
C ILE A 68 6.16 5.62 14.76
N ASN A 69 5.77 6.89 14.69
CA ASN A 69 6.60 7.96 14.11
C ASN A 69 7.13 7.62 12.68
N GLY A 70 6.37 6.84 11.91
CA GLY A 70 6.76 6.39 10.57
C GLY A 70 7.75 5.22 10.54
N GLN A 71 8.20 4.73 11.70
CA GLN A 71 9.00 3.52 11.80
C GLN A 71 8.11 2.30 12.05
N GLN A 72 8.38 1.22 11.32
CA GLN A 72 7.65 -0.03 11.48
C GLN A 72 8.34 -0.89 12.53
N GLU A 73 7.57 -1.30 13.53
CA GLU A 73 8.05 -2.13 14.62
C GLU A 73 7.14 -3.35 14.80
N ARG A 74 7.76 -4.50 15.09
CA ARG A 74 7.08 -5.77 15.32
C ARG A 74 6.87 -5.98 16.82
N TYR A 75 5.63 -6.18 17.23
CA TYR A 75 5.23 -6.43 18.61
C TYR A 75 4.62 -7.82 18.76
N LEU A 76 5.12 -8.60 19.70
CA LEU A 76 4.60 -9.92 20.01
C LEU A 76 3.48 -9.82 21.06
N LEU A 77 2.63 -10.84 21.13
CA LEU A 77 1.63 -10.92 22.20
C LEU A 77 2.30 -10.86 23.58
N GLY A 78 1.90 -9.91 24.42
CA GLY A 78 2.45 -9.71 25.76
C GLY A 78 3.79 -8.99 25.83
N SER A 79 4.35 -8.49 24.72
CA SER A 79 5.58 -7.67 24.76
C SER A 79 5.28 -6.24 25.23
N THR A 80 6.15 -5.70 26.11
CA THR A 80 6.13 -4.30 26.57
C THR A 80 7.32 -3.55 26.00
N ASN A 81 7.09 -2.50 25.21
CA ASN A 81 8.14 -1.59 24.71
C ASN A 81 7.80 -0.14 25.07
N ARG A 82 8.81 0.65 25.44
CA ARG A 82 8.68 2.09 25.75
C ARG A 82 9.29 2.93 24.64
N ILE A 83 8.52 3.81 24.02
CA ILE A 83 8.97 4.66 22.91
C ILE A 83 8.82 6.14 23.24
N PRO A 84 9.88 6.97 23.14
CA PRO A 84 9.77 8.43 23.27
C PRO A 84 8.81 9.03 22.24
N LEU A 85 7.68 9.60 22.68
CA LEU A 85 6.79 10.40 21.84
C LEU A 85 7.22 11.87 21.94
N GLY A 86 7.74 12.44 20.84
CA GLY A 86 8.02 13.87 20.73
C GLY A 86 6.74 14.68 20.47
N PRO A 87 6.78 16.03 20.59
CA PRO A 87 5.60 16.88 20.39
C PRO A 87 5.00 16.67 19.01
N SER A 88 3.68 16.50 19.00
CA SER A 88 2.81 16.12 17.89
C SER A 88 3.16 16.87 16.60
N GLN A 89 3.82 16.17 15.68
CA GLN A 89 3.93 16.63 14.30
C GLN A 89 2.53 16.44 13.68
N PRO A 90 1.93 17.47 13.06
CA PRO A 90 0.64 17.32 12.41
C PRO A 90 0.69 16.11 11.46
N ALA A 91 -0.33 15.25 11.56
CA ALA A 91 -0.45 14.03 10.79
C ALA A 91 -0.07 14.31 9.33
N THR A 92 1.04 13.74 8.89
CA THR A 92 1.35 13.71 7.47
C THR A 92 0.21 12.91 6.83
N PRO A 93 -0.45 13.42 5.76
CA PRO A 93 -1.51 12.68 5.08
C PRO A 93 -1.03 11.27 4.73
N PRO A 94 -1.92 10.26 4.67
CA PRO A 94 -1.53 8.88 4.45
C PRO A 94 -0.61 8.83 3.25
N VAL A 95 0.60 8.28 3.43
CA VAL A 95 1.52 8.03 2.32
C VAL A 95 0.72 7.21 1.32
N ALA A 96 0.37 7.83 0.20
CA ALA A 96 -0.48 7.19 -0.78
C ALA A 96 0.16 5.85 -1.14
N ALA A 97 -0.65 4.79 -1.15
CA ALA A 97 -0.15 3.46 -1.42
C ALA A 97 0.70 3.48 -2.70
N GLU A 98 1.97 3.13 -2.58
CA GLU A 98 2.95 3.25 -3.67
C GLU A 98 3.61 1.91 -4.02
N VAL A 99 4.15 1.82 -5.23
CA VAL A 99 4.97 0.71 -5.68
C VAL A 99 6.05 1.22 -6.63
N ARG A 100 7.29 0.82 -6.36
CA ARG A 100 8.44 1.06 -7.24
C ARG A 100 8.70 -0.19 -8.09
N ILE A 101 8.73 -0.02 -9.40
CA ILE A 101 8.92 -1.09 -10.38
C ILE A 101 10.19 -0.79 -11.17
N TYR A 102 11.14 -1.71 -11.09
CA TYR A 102 12.40 -1.62 -11.82
C TYR A 102 12.23 -2.27 -13.20
N PRO A 103 12.81 -1.66 -14.26
CA PRO A 103 12.67 -2.21 -15.59
C PRO A 103 13.52 -3.48 -15.75
N VAL A 104 12.99 -4.45 -16.51
CA VAL A 104 13.69 -5.64 -16.97
C VAL A 104 13.64 -5.61 -18.49
N ASN A 105 14.81 -5.51 -19.14
CA ASN A 105 14.92 -5.36 -20.60
C ASN A 105 14.07 -4.22 -21.19
N GLY A 106 13.97 -3.10 -20.47
CA GLY A 106 13.16 -1.94 -20.88
C GLY A 106 11.66 -2.07 -20.62
N MET A 107 11.20 -3.20 -20.10
CA MET A 107 9.80 -3.45 -19.73
C MET A 107 9.60 -3.33 -18.22
N TYR A 108 8.46 -2.81 -17.79
CA TYR A 108 8.10 -2.77 -16.38
C TYR A 108 7.20 -3.94 -16.06
N MET A 109 7.72 -4.91 -15.32
CA MET A 109 6.94 -6.04 -14.84
C MET A 109 6.80 -6.00 -13.32
N THR A 110 5.63 -6.34 -12.83
CA THR A 110 5.36 -6.32 -11.40
C THR A 110 4.47 -7.47 -10.99
N ALA A 111 4.69 -7.97 -9.77
CA ALA A 111 3.80 -8.96 -9.18
C ALA A 111 2.54 -8.27 -8.65
N GLY A 112 1.42 -8.98 -8.71
CA GLY A 112 0.16 -8.51 -8.17
C GLY A 112 -0.85 -9.63 -8.06
N SER A 113 -2.11 -9.25 -7.93
CA SER A 113 -3.20 -10.22 -7.89
C SER A 113 -4.47 -9.66 -8.54
N ILE A 114 -5.24 -10.56 -9.14
CA ILE A 114 -6.61 -10.32 -9.61
C ILE A 114 -7.54 -11.21 -8.79
N ASN A 115 -8.53 -10.62 -8.14
CA ASN A 115 -9.50 -11.33 -7.29
C ASN A 115 -8.83 -12.25 -6.24
N GLY A 116 -7.67 -11.85 -5.74
CA GLY A 116 -6.88 -12.61 -4.76
C GLY A 116 -5.94 -13.67 -5.34
N TYR A 117 -6.01 -13.95 -6.64
CA TYR A 117 -5.12 -14.89 -7.32
C TYR A 117 -3.86 -14.18 -7.84
N PRO A 118 -2.67 -14.73 -7.60
CA PRO A 118 -1.41 -14.10 -7.98
C PRO A 118 -1.23 -14.09 -9.50
N VAL A 119 -0.80 -12.95 -10.03
CA VAL A 119 -0.44 -12.77 -11.44
C VAL A 119 0.83 -11.92 -11.57
N ARG A 120 1.47 -12.01 -12.74
CA ARG A 120 2.50 -11.05 -13.16
C ARG A 120 1.87 -10.09 -14.16
N PHE A 121 2.14 -8.82 -13.96
CA PHE A 121 1.67 -7.75 -14.82
C PHE A 121 2.82 -7.20 -15.65
N LEU A 122 2.56 -6.96 -16.92
CA LEU A 122 3.32 -6.04 -17.76
C LEU A 122 2.61 -4.68 -17.74
N VAL A 123 3.31 -3.62 -17.33
CA VAL A 123 2.75 -2.26 -17.37
C VAL A 123 2.63 -1.82 -18.82
N ASP A 124 1.41 -1.55 -19.27
CA ASP A 124 1.12 -1.16 -20.64
C ASP A 124 0.17 0.04 -20.68
N THR A 125 0.72 1.22 -20.93
CA THR A 125 -0.06 2.45 -21.07
C THR A 125 -0.87 2.52 -22.37
N GLY A 126 -0.60 1.65 -23.33
CA GLY A 126 -1.37 1.51 -24.57
C GLY A 126 -2.62 0.65 -24.40
N ALA A 127 -2.65 -0.22 -23.40
CA ALA A 127 -3.82 -1.05 -23.09
C ALA A 127 -4.90 -0.23 -22.36
N THR A 128 -6.13 -0.29 -22.85
CA THR A 128 -7.27 0.38 -22.20
C THR A 128 -7.70 -0.34 -20.92
N TYR A 129 -7.74 -1.68 -20.95
CA TYR A 129 -8.21 -2.54 -19.86
C TYR A 129 -7.06 -3.30 -19.20
N VAL A 130 -7.30 -3.85 -18.01
CA VAL A 130 -6.45 -4.95 -17.53
C VAL A 130 -6.73 -6.16 -18.41
N ALA A 131 -5.81 -6.51 -19.30
CA ALA A 131 -6.06 -7.47 -20.37
C ALA A 131 -5.34 -8.80 -20.12
N MET A 132 -6.02 -9.91 -20.36
CA MET A 132 -5.49 -11.26 -20.21
C MET A 132 -6.03 -12.18 -21.30
N ASN A 133 -5.33 -13.30 -21.55
CA ASN A 133 -5.84 -14.35 -22.44
C ASN A 133 -6.85 -15.27 -21.73
N GLU A 134 -7.57 -16.07 -22.51
CA GLU A 134 -8.57 -17.02 -21.98
C GLU A 134 -7.99 -18.02 -20.97
N ASN A 135 -6.74 -18.44 -21.16
CA ASN A 135 -6.12 -19.46 -20.33
C ASN A 135 -5.86 -18.91 -18.93
N THR A 136 -5.44 -17.65 -18.86
CA THR A 136 -5.28 -16.92 -17.61
C THR A 136 -6.65 -16.64 -16.98
N ALA A 137 -7.65 -16.18 -17.74
CA ALA A 137 -9.00 -15.97 -17.22
C ALA A 137 -9.58 -17.25 -16.58
N LYS A 138 -9.43 -18.41 -17.25
CA LYS A 138 -9.82 -19.73 -16.71
C LYS A 138 -9.09 -20.07 -15.42
N LYS A 139 -7.77 -19.85 -15.35
CA LYS A 139 -6.97 -20.07 -14.13
C LYS A 139 -7.40 -19.19 -12.95
N LEU A 140 -7.84 -17.97 -13.24
CA LEU A 140 -8.31 -17.00 -12.24
C LEU A 140 -9.79 -17.21 -11.88
N GLY A 141 -10.48 -18.17 -12.50
CA GLY A 141 -11.90 -18.42 -12.27
C GLY A 141 -12.83 -17.34 -12.82
N ILE A 142 -12.40 -16.58 -13.82
CA ILE A 142 -13.18 -15.52 -14.45
C ILE A 142 -14.07 -16.13 -15.54
N ASP A 143 -15.37 -16.17 -15.27
CA ASP A 143 -16.40 -16.70 -16.17
C ASP A 143 -16.85 -15.65 -17.21
N TYR A 144 -15.91 -15.30 -18.10
CA TYR A 144 -16.08 -14.20 -19.07
C TYR A 144 -17.15 -14.50 -20.14
N LEU A 145 -17.44 -15.77 -20.45
CA LEU A 145 -18.46 -16.14 -21.42
C LEU A 145 -19.88 -15.89 -20.90
N ARG A 146 -20.07 -15.92 -19.58
CA ARG A 146 -21.38 -15.69 -18.95
C ARG A 146 -21.52 -14.28 -18.38
N LEU A 147 -20.43 -13.72 -17.85
CA LEU A 147 -20.44 -12.43 -17.14
C LEU A 147 -19.88 -11.28 -17.97
N GLY A 148 -19.20 -11.58 -19.08
CA GLY A 148 -18.56 -10.57 -19.91
C GLY A 148 -19.47 -10.00 -21.00
N GLU A 149 -19.15 -8.80 -21.44
CA GLU A 149 -19.78 -8.14 -22.58
C GLU A 149 -18.85 -8.19 -23.79
N LEU A 150 -19.41 -8.49 -24.96
CA LEU A 150 -18.62 -8.56 -26.17
C LEU A 150 -18.23 -7.17 -26.66
N GLY A 151 -16.94 -6.98 -26.90
CA GLY A 151 -16.37 -5.72 -27.36
C GLY A 151 -15.24 -5.91 -28.37
N VAL A 152 -14.65 -4.79 -28.77
CA VAL A 152 -13.51 -4.76 -29.69
C VAL A 152 -12.44 -3.84 -29.11
N ALA A 153 -11.20 -4.32 -29.05
CA ALA A 153 -10.03 -3.53 -28.67
C ALA A 153 -9.13 -3.26 -29.87
N ALA A 154 -8.57 -2.05 -29.93
CA ALA A 154 -7.50 -1.75 -30.87
C ALA A 154 -6.16 -2.23 -30.32
N THR A 155 -5.39 -2.92 -31.15
CA THR A 155 -4.03 -3.39 -30.85
C THR A 155 -3.08 -2.97 -31.96
N ALA A 156 -1.78 -3.17 -31.76
CA ALA A 156 -0.78 -2.94 -32.81
C ALA A 156 -1.03 -3.78 -34.08
N ASN A 157 -1.66 -4.95 -33.95
CA ASN A 157 -1.97 -5.85 -35.06
C ASN A 157 -3.37 -5.63 -35.65
N GLY A 158 -4.06 -4.54 -35.27
CA GLY A 158 -5.41 -4.23 -35.68
C GLY A 158 -6.44 -4.48 -34.57
N GLN A 159 -7.70 -4.58 -34.96
CA GLN A 159 -8.80 -4.78 -34.01
C GLN A 159 -8.92 -6.25 -33.62
N VAL A 160 -9.13 -6.51 -32.33
CA VAL A 160 -9.36 -7.85 -31.78
C VAL A 160 -10.65 -7.87 -30.98
N GLN A 161 -11.41 -8.95 -31.11
CA GLN A 161 -12.58 -9.20 -30.29
C GLN A 161 -12.15 -9.49 -28.84
N ILE A 162 -12.87 -8.89 -27.89
CA ILE A 162 -12.63 -9.07 -26.46
C ILE A 162 -13.93 -9.34 -25.71
N TRP A 163 -13.81 -9.90 -24.52
CA TRP A 163 -14.86 -9.95 -23.53
C TRP A 163 -14.51 -8.99 -22.39
N GLU A 164 -15.23 -7.89 -22.28
CA GLU A 164 -15.10 -6.94 -21.19
C GLU A 164 -15.69 -7.53 -19.91
N VAL A 165 -14.93 -7.49 -18.82
CA VAL A 165 -15.33 -8.06 -17.52
C VAL A 165 -15.08 -7.06 -16.40
N ALA A 166 -15.82 -7.19 -15.30
CA ALA A 166 -15.52 -6.50 -14.06
C ALA A 166 -14.63 -7.38 -13.17
N LEU A 167 -13.45 -6.87 -12.80
CA LEU A 167 -12.56 -7.49 -11.83
C LEU A 167 -12.86 -6.90 -10.45
N ASP A 168 -13.29 -7.73 -9.50
CA ASP A 168 -13.66 -7.28 -8.15
C ASP A 168 -12.54 -6.50 -7.48
N ARG A 169 -11.29 -6.99 -7.67
CA ARG A 169 -10.11 -6.42 -7.05
C ARG A 169 -8.87 -6.66 -7.89
N VAL A 170 -8.09 -5.61 -8.11
CA VAL A 170 -6.74 -5.69 -8.68
C VAL A 170 -5.77 -5.05 -7.69
N LYS A 171 -4.69 -5.77 -7.35
CA LYS A 171 -3.67 -5.31 -6.42
C LYS A 171 -2.29 -5.36 -7.05
N VAL A 172 -1.52 -4.28 -6.87
CA VAL A 172 -0.11 -4.16 -7.29
C VAL A 172 0.66 -3.48 -6.17
N GLY A 173 1.58 -4.19 -5.52
CA GLY A 173 2.25 -3.69 -4.31
C GLY A 173 1.23 -3.30 -3.23
N GLY A 174 1.33 -2.07 -2.71
CA GLY A 174 0.37 -1.51 -1.77
C GLY A 174 -0.93 -1.01 -2.40
N ILE A 175 -0.99 -0.86 -3.73
CA ILE A 175 -2.14 -0.28 -4.43
C ILE A 175 -3.20 -1.34 -4.66
N GLU A 176 -4.35 -1.18 -4.02
CA GLU A 176 -5.53 -1.99 -4.26
C GLU A 176 -6.66 -1.13 -4.84
N LEU A 177 -7.19 -1.57 -5.98
CA LEU A 177 -8.33 -0.97 -6.66
C LEU A 177 -9.46 -1.99 -6.76
N LEU A 178 -10.65 -1.55 -6.41
CA LEU A 178 -11.88 -2.33 -6.56
C LEU A 178 -12.57 -2.00 -7.89
N ASN A 179 -13.34 -2.97 -8.38
CA ASN A 179 -14.17 -2.85 -9.59
C ASN A 179 -13.38 -2.28 -10.78
N VAL A 180 -12.34 -3.00 -11.18
CA VAL A 180 -11.45 -2.62 -12.28
C VAL A 180 -11.94 -3.29 -13.56
N ARG A 181 -12.06 -2.52 -14.64
CA ARG A 181 -12.44 -3.08 -15.94
C ARG A 181 -11.32 -3.94 -16.50
N GLY A 182 -11.62 -5.20 -16.78
CA GLY A 182 -10.74 -6.15 -17.44
C GLY A 182 -11.21 -6.49 -18.85
N ALA A 183 -10.33 -7.09 -19.63
CA ALA A 183 -10.64 -7.65 -20.94
C ALA A 183 -10.04 -9.04 -21.08
N VAL A 184 -10.84 -10.00 -21.55
CA VAL A 184 -10.38 -11.34 -21.90
C VAL A 184 -10.34 -11.48 -23.42
N ILE A 185 -9.20 -11.94 -23.93
CA ILE A 185 -9.00 -12.23 -25.35
C ILE A 185 -8.94 -13.74 -25.52
N GLU A 186 -9.71 -14.27 -26.46
CA GLU A 186 -9.67 -15.71 -26.77
C GLU A 186 -8.34 -16.08 -27.44
N GLY A 187 -7.84 -17.29 -27.14
CA GLY A 187 -6.53 -17.77 -27.58
C GLY A 187 -5.39 -17.54 -26.59
N GLY A 188 -4.16 -17.45 -27.10
CA GLY A 188 -2.92 -17.46 -26.28
C GLY A 188 -2.36 -16.09 -25.91
N SER A 189 -2.88 -15.00 -26.49
CA SER A 189 -2.31 -13.66 -26.33
C SER A 189 -3.28 -12.72 -25.56
N PRO A 190 -2.77 -11.78 -24.76
CA PRO A 190 -1.36 -11.58 -24.42
C PRO A 190 -0.80 -12.72 -23.54
N GLU A 191 0.51 -12.96 -23.60
CA GLU A 191 1.17 -14.01 -22.80
C GLU A 191 1.22 -13.62 -21.31
N GLU A 192 1.62 -12.37 -21.04
CA GLU A 192 1.55 -11.74 -19.72
C GLU A 192 0.26 -10.93 -19.57
N VAL A 193 -0.22 -10.76 -18.34
CA VAL A 193 -1.36 -9.90 -18.08
C VAL A 193 -0.94 -8.44 -18.25
N LEU A 194 -1.66 -7.68 -19.06
CA LEU A 194 -1.38 -6.26 -19.27
C LEU A 194 -2.07 -5.44 -18.17
N LEU A 195 -1.31 -4.62 -17.46
CA LEU A 195 -1.84 -3.64 -16.52
C LEU A 195 -2.14 -2.35 -17.28
N GLY A 196 -3.36 -2.24 -17.80
CA GLY A 196 -3.78 -1.11 -18.62
C GLY A 196 -4.34 0.09 -17.86
N MET A 197 -4.84 1.06 -18.63
CA MET A 197 -5.31 2.36 -18.14
C MET A 197 -6.52 2.30 -17.20
N SER A 198 -7.34 1.25 -17.27
CA SER A 198 -8.39 0.97 -16.27
C SER A 198 -7.87 0.87 -14.82
N PHE A 199 -6.61 0.45 -14.65
CA PHE A 199 -5.89 0.50 -13.38
C PHE A 199 -4.99 1.74 -13.32
N LEU A 200 -4.10 1.90 -14.31
CA LEU A 200 -3.04 2.92 -14.29
C LEU A 200 -3.59 4.35 -14.24
N GLY A 201 -4.74 4.62 -14.88
CA GLY A 201 -5.38 5.93 -14.86
C GLY A 201 -5.80 6.39 -13.46
N ARG A 202 -6.02 5.45 -12.54
CA ARG A 202 -6.34 5.68 -11.12
C ARG A 202 -5.09 5.79 -10.23
N THR A 203 -3.90 5.73 -10.84
CA THR A 203 -2.61 5.94 -10.19
C THR A 203 -1.91 7.17 -10.76
N ARG A 204 -1.12 7.85 -9.93
CA ARG A 204 -0.11 8.80 -10.37
C ARG A 204 1.11 7.98 -10.77
N MET A 205 1.65 8.26 -11.94
CA MET A 205 2.78 7.56 -12.50
C MET A 205 3.94 8.54 -12.60
N LEU A 206 5.05 8.23 -11.93
CA LEU A 206 6.27 9.01 -11.95
C LEU A 206 7.40 8.09 -12.43
N ARG A 207 8.25 8.60 -13.31
CA ARG A 207 9.44 7.87 -13.76
C ARG A 207 10.66 8.68 -13.34
N ASP A 208 11.53 8.06 -12.56
CA ASP A 208 12.76 8.67 -12.07
C ASP A 208 13.90 7.65 -12.16
N ASP A 209 15.03 8.05 -12.75
CA ASP A 209 16.20 7.20 -13.02
C ASP A 209 15.87 5.80 -13.59
N GLY A 210 14.90 5.75 -14.51
CA GLY A 210 14.44 4.50 -15.11
C GLY A 210 13.52 3.64 -14.24
N VAL A 211 13.33 3.98 -12.95
CA VAL A 211 12.36 3.33 -12.05
C VAL A 211 10.97 3.93 -12.27
N LEU A 212 9.95 3.07 -12.27
CA LEU A 212 8.55 3.49 -12.32
C LEU A 212 7.94 3.47 -10.93
N LEU A 213 7.48 4.63 -10.46
CA LEU A 213 6.69 4.78 -9.25
C LEU A 213 5.22 4.91 -9.63
N LEU A 214 4.39 4.01 -9.11
CA LEU A 214 2.95 4.16 -9.11
C LEU A 214 2.49 4.53 -7.71
N GLU A 215 1.58 5.48 -7.62
CA GLU A 215 1.00 5.97 -6.38
C GLU A 215 -0.51 6.06 -6.54
N LYS A 216 -1.30 5.56 -5.58
CA LYS A 216 -2.77 5.63 -5.64
C LYS A 216 -3.22 7.09 -5.59
N LYS A 217 -4.07 7.52 -6.54
CA LYS A 217 -4.55 8.92 -6.57
C LYS A 217 -5.60 9.23 -5.48
N TRP A 218 -6.45 8.25 -5.16
CA TRP A 218 -7.58 8.33 -4.21
C TRP A 218 -8.11 6.93 -3.92
#